data_AF-A0A8K0GAR5-F1
#
_entry.id   AF-A0A8K0GAR5-F1
#
_cell.length_a   1.000
_cell.length_b   1.000
_cell.length_c   1.000
_cell.angle_alpha   90.00
_cell.angle_beta   90.00
_cell.angle_gamma   90.00
#
_symmetry.space_group_name_H-M   'P 1'
#
loop_
_entity.id
_entity.type
_entity.pdbx_description
1 polymer ?
#
loop_
_entity_poly.entity_id
_entity_poly.type
_entity_poly.pdbx_seq_one_letter_code
_entity_poly.pdbx_strand_id
1 'polypeptide(L)'
;SRFLPKNLRSVVDSVIERNAFFAHLENLLVGILFDDRDHIRELALQRIIKAREAESSTKRRIFKPPKINFSARDYTKIIMWHECQVTPPHISNEDLQVMAKDKSLEI
;
A
#
# COMPACT_ATOMS: atom_id res chain seq x y z
N SER A 1 3.53 5.89 -19.65
CA SER A 1 2.60 5.53 -20.75
C SER A 1 1.69 6.67 -21.20
N ARG A 2 1.55 7.80 -20.48
CA ARG A 2 0.56 8.84 -20.79
C ARG A 2 0.69 9.49 -22.17
N PHE A 3 1.89 9.52 -22.74
CA PHE A 3 2.18 10.10 -24.06
C PHE A 3 2.09 9.09 -25.22
N LEU A 4 1.77 7.82 -24.93
CA LEU A 4 1.65 6.78 -25.97
C LEU A 4 0.26 6.84 -26.63
N PRO A 5 0.16 6.45 -27.91
CA PRO A 5 -1.12 6.21 -28.55
C PRO A 5 -1.89 5.09 -27.82
N LYS A 6 -3.23 5.16 -27.89
CA LYS A 6 -4.15 4.37 -27.04
C LYS A 6 -3.89 2.86 -27.10
N ASN A 7 -3.55 2.34 -28.28
CA ASN A 7 -3.24 0.93 -28.51
C ASN A 7 -1.97 0.47 -27.77
N LEU A 8 -0.91 1.28 -27.76
CA LEU A 8 0.32 0.97 -27.03
C LEU A 8 0.12 1.16 -25.53
N ARG A 9 -0.64 2.19 -25.14
CA ARG A 9 -0.97 2.43 -23.74
C ARG A 9 -1.71 1.24 -23.12
N SER A 10 -2.70 0.66 -23.81
CA SER A 10 -3.41 -0.51 -23.28
C SER A 10 -2.51 -1.72 -23.07
N VAL A 11 -1.53 -1.98 -23.96
CA VAL A 11 -0.58 -3.08 -23.77
C VAL A 11 0.28 -2.85 -22.53
N VAL A 12 0.80 -1.63 -22.36
CA VAL A 12 1.63 -1.27 -21.19
C VAL A 12 0.81 -1.35 -19.90
N ASP A 13 -0.39 -0.78 -19.89
CA ASP A 13 -1.26 -0.80 -18.70
C ASP A 13 -1.61 -2.24 -18.31
N SER A 14 -1.93 -3.12 -19.27
CA SER A 14 -2.16 -4.56 -19.02
C SER A 14 -0.91 -5.31 -18.52
N VAL A 15 0.29 -4.90 -18.90
CA VAL A 15 1.53 -5.48 -18.35
C VAL A 15 1.77 -5.01 -16.92
N ILE A 16 1.54 -3.72 -16.64
CA ILE A 16 1.67 -3.15 -15.29
C ILE A 16 0.65 -3.78 -14.35
N GLU A 17 -0.62 -3.89 -14.75
CA GLU A 17 -1.69 -4.45 -13.91
C GLU A 17 -1.44 -5.91 -13.55
N ARG A 18 -0.96 -6.73 -14.51
CA ARG A 18 -0.59 -8.13 -14.24
C ARG A 18 0.59 -8.28 -13.27
N ASN A 19 1.42 -7.25 -13.13
CA ASN A 19 2.60 -7.23 -12.26
C ASN A 19 2.48 -6.22 -11.12
N ALA A 20 1.27 -5.79 -10.77
CA ALA A 20 1.00 -4.72 -9.81
C ALA A 20 1.29 -5.07 -8.33
N PHE A 21 2.12 -6.09 -8.07
CA PHE A 21 2.48 -6.53 -6.73
C PHE A 21 3.16 -5.43 -5.88
N PHE A 22 3.82 -4.46 -6.52
CA PHE A 22 4.36 -3.30 -5.80
C PHE A 22 3.26 -2.46 -5.12
N ALA A 23 2.03 -2.50 -5.61
CA ALA A 23 0.92 -1.71 -5.12
C ALA A 23 0.06 -2.43 -4.06
N HIS A 24 0.52 -3.59 -3.55
CA HIS A 24 -0.12 -4.21 -2.40
C HIS A 24 -0.20 -3.24 -1.22
N LEU A 25 -1.28 -3.31 -0.43
CA LEU A 25 -1.50 -2.36 0.66
C LEU A 25 -0.35 -2.37 1.66
N GLU A 26 0.21 -3.54 1.98
CA GLU A 26 1.34 -3.63 2.90
C GLU A 26 2.56 -2.84 2.40
N ASN A 27 2.89 -2.95 1.11
CA ASN A 27 3.99 -2.23 0.48
C ASN A 27 3.70 -0.73 0.37
N LEU A 28 2.47 -0.38 0.01
CA LEU A 28 2.04 1.01 -0.09
C LEU A 28 2.05 1.68 1.29
N LEU A 29 1.49 1.04 2.32
CA LEU A 29 1.47 1.55 3.70
C LEU A 29 2.88 1.82 4.23
N VAL A 30 3.84 0.92 3.94
CA VAL A 30 5.24 1.14 4.29
C VAL A 30 5.81 2.38 3.59
N GLY A 31 5.52 2.58 2.31
CA GLY A 31 5.90 3.81 1.60
C GLY A 31 5.23 5.06 2.17
N ILE A 32 3.97 4.94 2.61
CA ILE A 32 3.20 6.05 3.20
C ILE A 32 3.80 6.53 4.53
N LEU A 33 4.45 5.66 5.30
CA LEU A 33 5.14 6.07 6.53
C LEU A 33 6.25 7.10 6.29
N PHE A 34 6.73 7.25 5.06
CA PHE A 34 7.72 8.25 4.70
C PHE A 34 7.14 9.52 4.06
N ASP A 35 5.81 9.64 3.97
CA ASP A 35 5.17 10.83 3.40
C ASP A 35 5.33 12.05 4.33
N ASP A 36 5.47 13.24 3.75
CA ASP A 36 5.65 14.47 4.54
C ASP A 36 4.38 14.88 5.30
N ARG A 37 3.20 14.38 4.90
CA ARG A 37 1.92 14.74 5.53
C ARG A 37 1.64 13.88 6.76
N ASP A 38 1.67 14.51 7.94
CA ASP A 38 1.51 13.83 9.24
C ASP A 38 0.24 12.97 9.33
N HIS A 39 -0.91 13.54 8.98
CA HIS A 39 -2.21 12.83 9.01
C HIS A 39 -2.25 11.58 8.10
N ILE A 40 -1.46 11.56 7.03
CA ILE A 40 -1.39 10.42 6.11
C ILE A 40 -0.47 9.33 6.68
N ARG A 41 0.64 9.71 7.32
CA ARG A 41 1.52 8.78 8.05
C ARG A 41 0.78 8.12 9.21
N GLU A 42 0.07 8.90 10.01
CA GLU A 42 -0.70 8.40 11.16
C GLU A 42 -1.77 7.39 10.72
N LEU A 43 -2.51 7.71 9.65
CA LEU A 43 -3.50 6.79 9.08
C LEU A 43 -2.87 5.47 8.61
N ALA A 44 -1.65 5.52 8.06
CA ALA A 44 -0.94 4.30 7.65
C ALA A 44 -0.52 3.46 8.85
N LEU A 45 0.02 4.09 9.90
CA LEU A 45 0.40 3.41 11.14
C LEU A 45 -0.81 2.72 11.79
N GLN A 46 -1.92 3.43 11.94
CA GLN A 46 -3.17 2.87 12.50
C GLN A 46 -3.67 1.66 11.69
N ARG A 47 -3.57 1.71 10.35
CA ARG A 47 -3.95 0.59 9.49
C ARG A 47 -3.03 -0.62 9.66
N ILE A 48 -1.73 -0.40 9.84
CA ILE A 48 -0.75 -1.46 10.08
C ILE A 48 -1.03 -2.14 11.42
N ILE A 49 -1.24 -1.36 12.49
CA ILE A 49 -1.55 -1.88 13.83
C ILE A 49 -2.82 -2.73 13.78
N LYS A 50 -3.91 -2.18 13.23
CA LYS A 50 -5.18 -2.89 13.08
C LYS A 50 -5.07 -4.18 12.25
N ALA A 51 -4.24 -4.17 11.20
CA ALA A 51 -4.03 -5.36 10.37
C ALA A 51 -3.28 -6.47 11.11
N ARG A 52 -2.36 -6.11 12.02
CA ARG A 52 -1.64 -7.08 12.88
C ARG A 52 -2.56 -7.67 13.94
N GLU A 53 -3.40 -6.85 14.57
CA GLU A 53 -4.39 -7.32 15.54
C GLU A 53 -5.41 -8.27 14.90
N ALA A 54 -5.78 -8.01 13.65
CA ALA A 54 -6.71 -8.85 12.88
C ALA A 54 -6.05 -10.11 12.29
N GLU A 55 -4.72 -10.26 12.38
CA GLU A 55 -4.01 -11.42 11.83
C GLU A 55 -4.26 -12.66 12.71
N SER A 56 -5.28 -13.44 12.35
CA SER A 56 -5.44 -14.79 12.89
C SER A 56 -4.32 -15.68 12.37
N SER A 57 -3.57 -16.34 13.28
CA SER A 57 -2.39 -17.20 13.03
C SER A 57 -2.57 -18.39 12.07
N THR A 58 -3.74 -18.53 11.43
CA THR A 58 -4.13 -19.69 10.62
C THR A 58 -4.46 -19.39 9.16
N LYS A 59 -4.50 -18.12 8.73
CA LYS A 59 -4.83 -17.78 7.33
C LYS A 59 -3.59 -17.60 6.47
N ARG A 60 -3.44 -18.46 5.47
CA ARG A 60 -2.41 -18.34 4.42
C ARG A 60 -2.68 -17.08 3.59
N ARG A 61 -1.70 -16.17 3.49
CA ARG A 61 -1.82 -14.94 2.67
C ARG A 61 -1.98 -15.32 1.19
N ILE A 62 -2.96 -14.73 0.53
CA ILE A 62 -3.17 -14.89 -0.92
C ILE A 62 -2.64 -13.65 -1.61
N PHE A 63 -1.57 -13.81 -2.39
CA PHE A 63 -0.94 -12.70 -3.09
C PHE A 63 -1.58 -12.54 -4.48
N LYS A 64 -2.58 -11.66 -4.58
CA LYS A 64 -3.25 -11.30 -5.84
C LYS A 64 -2.94 -9.84 -6.20
N PRO A 65 -2.45 -9.55 -7.41
CA PRO A 65 -2.15 -8.18 -7.79
C PRO A 65 -3.41 -7.31 -7.66
N PRO A 66 -3.33 -6.15 -6.98
CA PRO A 66 -4.45 -5.24 -6.83
C PRO A 66 -4.78 -4.57 -8.17
N LYS A 67 -6.02 -4.13 -8.30
CA LYS A 67 -6.46 -3.34 -9.44
C LYS A 67 -5.89 -1.93 -9.36
N ILE A 68 -5.19 -1.50 -10.41
CA ILE A 68 -4.51 -0.20 -10.46
C ILE A 68 -5.38 0.85 -11.14
N ASN A 69 -5.48 2.00 -10.50
CA ASN A 69 -6.07 3.20 -11.07
C ASN A 69 -5.01 4.03 -11.82
N PHE A 70 -4.89 3.80 -13.12
CA PHE A 70 -3.98 4.55 -13.99
C PHE A 70 -4.32 6.04 -14.13
N SER A 71 -5.52 6.46 -13.70
CA SER A 71 -5.95 7.87 -13.68
C SER A 71 -5.62 8.57 -12.36
N ALA A 72 -5.01 7.87 -11.39
CA ALA A 72 -4.63 8.44 -10.11
C ALA A 72 -3.61 9.59 -10.29
N ARG A 73 -3.86 10.70 -9.59
CA ARG A 73 -2.93 11.84 -9.50
C ARG A 73 -2.12 11.86 -8.21
N ASP A 74 -2.58 11.12 -7.20
CA ASP A 74 -1.97 10.97 -5.89
C ASP A 74 -1.81 9.46 -5.62
N TYR A 75 -0.70 9.06 -5.01
CA TYR A 75 -0.41 7.66 -4.72
C TYR A 75 -1.48 7.04 -3.79
N THR A 76 -2.12 7.84 -2.96
CA THR A 76 -3.25 7.45 -2.09
C THR A 76 -4.45 6.95 -2.88
N LYS A 77 -4.51 7.17 -4.21
CA LYS A 77 -5.61 6.73 -5.08
C LYS A 77 -5.18 5.70 -6.12
N ILE A 78 -3.95 5.19 -6.05
CA ILE A 78 -3.41 4.20 -7.01
C ILE A 78 -4.19 2.88 -6.93
N ILE A 79 -4.69 2.51 -5.76
CA ILE A 79 -5.46 1.28 -5.54
C ILE A 79 -6.84 1.56 -4.99
N MET A 80 -7.78 0.67 -5.29
CA MET A 80 -9.10 0.65 -4.68
C MET A 80 -9.01 0.03 -3.28
N TRP A 81 -8.80 0.86 -2.27
CA TRP A 81 -8.61 0.44 -0.87
C TRP A 81 -9.73 -0.43 -0.32
N HIS A 82 -10.97 -0.26 -0.80
CA HIS A 82 -12.13 -1.04 -0.35
C HIS A 82 -12.16 -2.48 -0.93
N GLU A 83 -11.45 -2.74 -2.03
CA GLU A 83 -11.42 -4.06 -2.68
C GLU A 83 -10.23 -4.91 -2.21
N CYS A 84 -9.26 -4.30 -1.54
CA CYS A 84 -8.01 -4.94 -1.20
C CYS A 84 -7.94 -5.24 0.30
N GLN A 85 -7.63 -6.48 0.64
CA GLN A 85 -7.37 -6.86 2.02
C GLN A 85 -6.08 -6.20 2.52
N VAL A 86 -6.14 -5.55 3.69
CA VAL A 86 -4.94 -5.08 4.38
C VAL A 86 -4.29 -6.29 5.04
N THR A 87 -3.10 -6.66 4.57
CA THR A 87 -2.21 -7.57 5.28
C THR A 87 -1.15 -6.76 6.03
N PRO A 88 -0.71 -7.22 7.21
CA PRO A 88 0.31 -6.49 7.93
C PRO A 88 1.68 -6.66 7.24
N PRO A 89 2.43 -5.57 7.03
CA PRO A 89 3.77 -5.65 6.44
C PRO A 89 4.71 -6.49 7.31
N HIS A 90 5.63 -7.20 6.66
CA HIS A 90 6.72 -7.95 7.31
C HIS A 90 7.83 -7.00 7.75
N ILE A 91 7.52 -6.20 8.76
CA ILE A 91 8.43 -5.26 9.38
C ILE A 91 8.35 -5.42 10.90
N SER A 92 9.44 -5.17 11.61
CA SER A 92 9.45 -5.22 13.07
C SER A 92 8.67 -4.05 13.68
N ASN A 93 8.39 -4.10 14.98
CA ASN A 93 7.76 -2.96 15.68
C ASN A 93 8.77 -1.82 15.85
N GLU A 94 10.02 -2.19 16.11
CA GLU A 94 11.14 -1.29 16.30
C GLU A 94 11.38 -0.46 15.03
N ASP A 95 11.42 -1.12 13.87
CA ASP A 95 11.61 -0.44 12.59
C ASP A 95 10.43 0.48 12.26
N LEU A 96 9.19 0.08 12.60
CA LEU A 96 8.02 0.95 12.41
C LEU A 96 8.08 2.21 13.26
N GLN A 97 8.52 2.10 14.51
CA GLN A 97 8.70 3.28 15.38
C GLN A 97 9.76 4.23 14.82
N VAL A 98 10.86 3.67 14.31
CA VAL A 98 11.90 4.48 13.64
C VAL A 98 11.35 5.16 12.39
N MET A 99 10.54 4.46 11.60
CA MET A 99 9.99 4.96 10.34
C MET A 99 8.85 5.96 10.53
N ALA A 100 8.06 5.84 11.60
CA ALA A 100 6.99 6.76 11.90
C ALA A 100 7.48 8.19 12.24
N LYS A 101 8.79 8.39 12.46
CA LYS A 101 9.47 9.66 12.81
C LYS A 101 8.90 10.41 14.02
N ASP A 102 7.86 9.89 14.66
CA ASP A 102 7.20 10.50 15.79
C ASP A 102 7.48 9.66 17.04
N LYS A 103 8.27 10.20 17.96
CA LYS A 103 8.44 9.64 19.31
C LYS A 103 7.15 9.79 20.16
N SER A 104 6.09 10.31 19.56
CA SER A 104 4.84 10.72 20.21
C SER A 104 3.70 9.71 20.04
N LEU A 105 3.83 8.75 19.12
CA LEU A 105 2.83 7.71 18.89
C LEU A 105 3.22 6.46 19.67
N GLU A 106 2.74 6.37 20.91
CA GLU A 106 2.78 5.12 21.68
C GLU A 106 2.05 4.03 20.88
N ILE A 107 2.78 2.95 20.59
CA ILE A 107 2.23 1.69 20.09
C ILE A 107 1.94 0.79 21.28
#